data_AF-R7LU71-F1
#
_entry.id   AF-R7LU71-F1
#
_cell.length_a   1.000
_cell.length_b   1.000
_cell.length_c   1.000
_cell.angle_alpha   90.00
_cell.angle_beta   90.00
_cell.angle_gamma   90.00
#
_symmetry.space_group_name_H-M   'P 1'
#
loop_
_entity.id
_entity.type
_entity.pdbx_description
1 polymer ?
#
loop_
_entity_poly.entity_id
_entity_poly.type
_entity_poly.pdbx_seq_one_letter_code
_entity_poly.pdbx_strand_id
1 'polypeptide(L)'
;MSKMKLFKQAEQMYLKGSTVSEISQELGIAKRTLFYWKKQYGWDKKRKESMYDKSQFKEDLQKFAQKLMERIENSNISNNQISQAEYYSLVNILNFLPELKENNTQNETPKIKTELSADFIRQIEREILGIE
;
A
#
# COMPACT_ATOMS: atom_id res chain seq x y z
N MET A 1 13.13 43.28 -2.40
CA MET A 1 12.60 41.99 -2.88
C MET A 1 11.31 41.66 -2.13
N SER A 2 10.24 41.24 -2.81
CA SER A 2 8.98 40.91 -2.13
C SER A 2 9.19 39.73 -1.19
N LYS A 3 8.75 39.85 0.07
CA LYS A 3 8.82 38.79 1.09
C LYS A 3 8.19 37.48 0.60
N MET A 4 7.20 37.56 -0.31
CA MET A 4 6.57 36.40 -0.95
C MET A 4 7.55 35.50 -1.71
N LYS A 5 8.70 36.01 -2.19
CA LYS A 5 9.68 35.17 -2.89
C LYS A 5 10.26 34.08 -1.99
N LEU A 6 10.40 34.36 -0.69
CA LEU A 6 10.92 33.43 0.31
C LEU A 6 9.81 32.60 0.98
N PHE A 7 8.54 32.85 0.68
CA PHE A 7 7.42 32.15 1.29
C PHE A 7 7.51 30.64 1.09
N LYS A 8 7.69 30.19 -0.16
CA LYS A 8 7.76 28.76 -0.48
C LYS A 8 8.95 28.09 0.20
N GLN A 9 10.09 28.76 0.24
CA GLN A 9 11.30 28.25 0.89
C GLN A 9 11.08 28.12 2.41
N ALA A 10 10.54 29.16 3.05
CA ALA A 10 10.21 29.14 4.47
C ALA A 10 9.16 28.05 4.81
N GLU A 11 8.16 27.86 3.95
CA GLU A 11 7.16 26.80 4.10
C GLU A 11 7.82 25.42 4.03
N GLN A 12 8.67 25.17 3.02
CA GLN A 12 9.37 23.89 2.88
C GLN A 12 10.29 23.58 4.07
N MET A 13 11.06 24.57 4.55
CA MET A 13 11.88 24.40 5.76
C MET A 13 11.02 24.06 6.97
N TYR A 14 9.88 24.74 7.12
CA TYR A 14 8.94 24.41 8.18
C TYR A 14 8.40 22.99 8.00
N LEU A 15 7.95 22.56 6.83
CA LEU A 15 7.42 21.19 6.66
C LEU A 15 8.47 20.10 6.92
N LYS A 16 9.76 20.40 6.67
CA LYS A 16 10.89 19.50 6.95
C LYS A 16 11.33 19.46 8.43
N GLY A 17 10.75 20.29 9.29
CA GLY A 17 10.96 20.23 10.74
C GLY A 17 11.59 21.48 11.36
N SER A 18 12.15 22.39 10.56
CA SER A 18 12.85 23.58 11.10
C SER A 18 11.93 24.47 11.93
N THR A 19 12.45 25.04 13.02
CA THR A 19 11.68 25.95 13.88
C THR A 19 11.52 27.33 13.23
N VAL A 20 10.54 28.10 13.68
CA VAL A 20 10.39 29.51 13.25
C VAL A 20 11.65 30.34 13.55
N SER A 21 12.41 29.97 14.59
CA SER A 21 13.65 30.68 14.92
C SER A 21 14.78 30.37 13.94
N GLU A 22 14.97 29.09 13.58
CA GLU A 22 15.94 28.69 12.56
C GLU A 22 15.65 29.33 11.21
N ILE A 23 14.40 29.26 10.76
CA ILE A 23 13.97 29.84 9.47
C ILE A 23 14.16 31.37 9.48
N SER A 24 13.89 32.02 10.62
CA SER A 24 14.07 33.46 10.78
C SER A 24 15.53 33.87 10.63
N GLN A 25 16.44 33.10 11.25
CA GLN A 25 17.88 33.33 11.20
C GLN A 25 18.46 33.04 9.81
N GLU A 26 18.03 31.96 9.17
CA GLU A 26 18.55 31.52 7.87
C GLU A 26 18.06 32.39 6.71
N LEU A 27 16.78 32.76 6.69
CA LEU A 27 16.18 33.54 5.60
C LEU A 27 16.13 35.04 5.87
N GLY A 28 16.56 35.50 7.05
CA GLY A 28 16.48 36.91 7.46
C GLY A 28 15.04 37.43 7.57
N ILE A 29 14.06 36.54 7.78
CA ILE A 29 12.64 36.89 7.86
C ILE A 29 12.27 37.13 9.32
N ALA A 30 11.57 38.23 9.62
CA ALA A 30 11.07 38.49 10.96
C ALA A 30 10.13 37.37 11.43
N LYS A 31 10.33 36.86 12.65
CA LYS A 31 9.49 35.81 13.26
C LYS A 31 7.99 36.11 13.17
N ARG A 32 7.59 37.38 13.34
CA ARG A 32 6.18 37.82 13.21
C ARG A 32 5.59 37.52 11.82
N THR A 33 6.37 37.66 10.75
CA THR A 33 5.95 37.32 9.38
C THR A 33 5.78 35.81 9.23
N LEU A 34 6.71 35.02 9.77
CA LEU A 34 6.62 33.56 9.76
C LEU A 34 5.40 33.05 10.55
N PHE A 35 5.11 33.62 11.72
CA PHE A 35 3.90 33.28 12.48
C PHE A 35 2.62 33.63 11.73
N TYR A 36 2.60 34.78 11.05
CA TYR A 36 1.47 35.16 10.20
C TYR A 36 1.27 34.13 9.08
N TRP A 37 2.32 33.78 8.34
CA TRP A 37 2.24 32.77 7.27
C TRP A 37 1.81 31.39 7.78
N LYS A 38 2.42 30.94 8.87
CA LYS A 38 2.07 29.69 9.56
C LYS A 38 0.58 29.59 9.87
N LYS A 39 0.00 30.69 10.38
CA LYS A 39 -1.43 30.80 10.71
C LYS A 39 -2.31 30.89 9.46
N GLN A 40 -1.99 31.79 8.52
CA GLN A 40 -2.83 32.04 7.33
C GLN A 40 -2.88 30.86 6.36
N TYR A 41 -1.76 30.15 6.20
CA TYR A 41 -1.63 29.06 5.22
C TYR A 41 -1.63 27.67 5.86
N GLY A 42 -1.95 27.59 7.16
CA GLY A 42 -2.17 26.32 7.86
C GLY A 42 -0.95 25.40 7.89
N TRP A 43 0.25 25.96 8.06
CA TRP A 43 1.49 25.16 8.02
C TRP A 43 1.55 24.06 9.08
N ASP A 44 0.92 24.28 10.25
CA ASP A 44 0.85 23.24 11.29
C ASP A 44 0.04 22.03 10.83
N LYS A 45 -1.07 22.25 10.12
CA LYS A 45 -1.89 21.18 9.56
C LYS A 45 -1.10 20.42 8.50
N LYS A 46 -0.48 21.15 7.56
CA LYS A 46 0.38 20.56 6.52
C LYS A 46 1.55 19.76 7.11
N ARG A 47 2.19 20.28 8.16
CA ARG A 47 3.29 19.57 8.85
C ARG A 47 2.79 18.31 9.54
N LYS A 48 1.63 18.35 10.20
CA LYS A 48 1.03 17.13 10.81
C LYS A 48 0.68 16.09 9.74
N GLU A 49 0.12 16.52 8.62
CA GLU A 49 -0.19 15.65 7.47
C GLU A 49 1.06 15.08 6.80
N SER A 50 2.20 15.80 6.82
CA SER A 50 3.48 15.31 6.31
C SER A 50 4.28 14.50 7.33
N MET A 51 4.08 14.72 8.63
CA MET A 51 4.66 13.92 9.72
C MET A 51 3.95 12.59 9.93
N TYR A 52 2.72 12.44 9.42
CA TYR A 52 2.20 11.11 9.12
C TYR A 52 3.09 10.55 8.01
N ASP A 53 4.11 9.81 8.42
CA ASP A 53 4.98 9.09 7.53
C ASP A 53 4.13 8.03 6.83
N LYS A 54 3.52 8.43 5.71
CA LYS A 54 2.67 7.57 4.90
C LYS A 54 3.42 6.32 4.47
N SER A 55 4.76 6.37 4.36
CA SER A 55 5.59 5.20 4.11
C SER A 55 5.61 4.26 5.31
N GLN A 56 5.91 4.76 6.51
CA GLN A 56 5.95 3.91 7.70
C GLN A 56 4.55 3.35 8.04
N PHE A 57 3.51 4.17 7.98
CA PHE A 57 2.13 3.70 8.17
C PHE A 57 1.72 2.66 7.13
N LYS A 58 2.11 2.84 5.86
CA LYS A 58 1.86 1.87 4.80
C LYS A 58 2.61 0.56 5.04
N GLU A 59 3.86 0.64 5.49
CA GLU A 59 4.68 -0.54 5.83
C GLU A 59 4.05 -1.31 7.02
N ASP A 60 3.65 -0.60 8.06
CA ASP A 60 2.99 -1.20 9.24
C ASP A 60 1.63 -1.81 8.87
N LEU A 61 0.85 -1.13 8.02
CA LEU A 61 -0.42 -1.65 7.51
C LEU A 61 -0.23 -2.88 6.63
N GLN A 62 0.82 -2.92 5.81
CA GLN A 62 1.18 -4.08 5.01
C GLN A 62 1.59 -5.27 5.88
N LYS A 63 2.45 -5.06 6.90
CA LYS A 63 2.81 -6.09 7.88
C LYS A 63 1.59 -6.61 8.64
N PHE A 64 0.66 -5.73 8.98
CA PHE A 64 -0.59 -6.11 9.64
C PHE A 64 -1.47 -6.96 8.73
N ALA A 65 -1.64 -6.57 7.46
CA ALA A 65 -2.40 -7.34 6.48
C ALA A 65 -1.80 -8.75 6.27
N GLN A 66 -0.47 -8.86 6.18
CA GLN A 66 0.24 -10.14 6.07
C GLN A 66 -0.03 -11.06 7.27
N LYS A 67 0.12 -10.55 8.50
CA LYS A 67 -0.19 -11.31 9.72
C LYS A 67 -1.65 -11.77 9.78
N LEU A 68 -2.59 -10.94 9.30
CA LEU A 68 -4.01 -11.29 9.27
C LEU A 68 -4.28 -12.39 8.23
N MET A 69 -3.63 -12.34 7.06
CA MET A 69 -3.69 -13.39 6.05
C MET A 69 -3.11 -14.71 6.56
N GLU A 70 -1.93 -14.70 7.17
CA GLU A 70 -1.32 -15.90 7.76
C GLU A 70 -2.21 -16.52 8.85
N ARG A 71 -2.84 -15.69 9.68
CA ARG A 71 -3.79 -16.17 10.69
C ARG A 71 -5.01 -16.84 10.06
N ILE A 72 -5.55 -16.27 8.99
CA ILE A 72 -6.67 -16.82 8.21
C ILE A 72 -6.29 -18.11 7.48
N GLU A 73 -5.05 -18.23 7.01
CA GLU A 73 -4.55 -19.46 6.36
C GLU A 73 -4.41 -20.59 7.39
N ASN A 74 -3.80 -20.28 8.55
CA ASN A 74 -3.53 -21.24 9.61
C ASN A 74 -4.78 -21.63 10.44
N SER A 75 -5.86 -20.86 10.37
CA SER A 75 -7.11 -21.19 11.06
C SER A 75 -7.79 -22.45 10.50
N ASN A 76 -7.57 -22.75 9.21
CA ASN A 76 -8.00 -24.03 8.60
C ASN A 76 -7.28 -25.25 9.20
N ILE A 77 -6.06 -25.07 9.72
CA ILE A 77 -5.24 -26.15 10.29
C ILE A 77 -5.53 -26.33 11.80
N SER A 78 -5.87 -25.23 12.48
CA SER A 78 -5.97 -25.18 13.95
C SER A 78 -7.40 -25.32 14.51
N ASN A 79 -8.39 -25.66 13.69
CA ASN A 79 -9.80 -25.78 14.07
C ASN A 79 -10.41 -24.47 14.65
N ASN A 80 -9.72 -23.35 14.43
CA ASN A 80 -10.14 -22.04 14.90
C ASN A 80 -11.00 -21.41 13.80
N GLN A 81 -12.23 -21.00 14.09
CA GLN A 81 -13.10 -20.40 13.07
C GLN A 81 -12.67 -18.97 12.77
N ILE A 82 -12.53 -18.63 11.49
CA ILE A 82 -12.35 -17.24 11.05
C ILE A 82 -13.65 -16.48 11.33
N SER A 83 -13.57 -15.37 12.05
CA SER A 83 -14.72 -14.51 12.22
C SER A 83 -15.00 -13.70 10.95
N GLN A 84 -16.28 -13.46 10.67
CA GLN A 84 -16.70 -12.62 9.54
C GLN A 84 -16.09 -11.20 9.63
N ALA A 85 -15.86 -10.69 10.84
CA ALA A 85 -15.21 -9.40 11.08
C ALA A 85 -13.75 -9.37 10.63
N GLU A 86 -12.98 -10.45 10.84
CA GLU A 86 -11.59 -10.57 10.36
C GLU A 86 -11.54 -10.59 8.83
N TYR A 87 -12.46 -11.32 8.19
CA TYR A 87 -12.57 -11.36 6.74
C TYR A 87 -12.88 -9.97 6.15
N TYR A 88 -13.89 -9.27 6.68
CA TYR A 88 -14.22 -7.92 6.22
C TYR A 88 -13.09 -6.91 6.49
N SER A 89 -12.40 -7.05 7.61
CA SER A 89 -11.26 -6.19 7.94
C SER A 89 -10.15 -6.36 6.90
N LEU A 90 -9.82 -7.60 6.52
CA LEU A 90 -8.84 -7.89 5.47
C LEU A 90 -9.27 -7.30 4.12
N VAL A 91 -10.50 -7.52 3.68
CA VAL A 91 -11.03 -6.97 2.41
C VAL A 91 -10.91 -5.44 2.37
N ASN A 92 -11.27 -4.77 3.47
CA ASN A 92 -11.17 -3.33 3.57
C ASN A 92 -9.71 -2.86 3.48
N ILE A 93 -8.80 -3.49 4.21
CA ILE A 93 -7.36 -3.15 4.19
C ILE A 93 -6.77 -3.34 2.79
N LEU A 94 -7.11 -4.45 2.11
CA LEU A 94 -6.66 -4.71 0.73
C LEU A 94 -7.18 -3.69 -0.28
N ASN A 95 -8.36 -3.09 -0.05
CA ASN A 95 -8.86 -2.00 -0.89
C ASN A 95 -8.07 -0.70 -0.72
N PHE A 96 -7.40 -0.51 0.42
CA PHE A 96 -6.49 0.62 0.65
C PHE A 96 -5.05 0.37 0.16
N LEU A 97 -4.73 -0.86 -0.25
CA LEU A 97 -3.42 -1.29 -0.72
C LEU A 97 -3.52 -1.92 -2.11
N PRO A 98 -3.83 -1.14 -3.17
CA PRO A 98 -4.03 -1.67 -4.53
C PRO A 98 -2.80 -2.38 -5.08
N GLU A 99 -1.59 -1.97 -4.67
CA GLU A 99 -0.31 -2.58 -5.04
C GLU A 99 -0.19 -4.05 -4.61
N LEU A 100 -0.94 -4.49 -3.58
CA LEU A 100 -0.99 -5.89 -3.18
C LEU A 100 -1.85 -6.75 -4.14
N LYS A 101 -2.71 -6.14 -4.95
CA LYS A 101 -3.51 -6.86 -5.97
C LYS A 101 -2.68 -7.20 -7.21
N GLU A 102 -1.64 -6.42 -7.51
CA GLU A 102 -0.88 -6.53 -8.76
C GLU A 102 0.15 -7.67 -8.77
N ASN A 103 0.61 -8.12 -7.60
CA ASN A 103 1.64 -9.18 -7.46
C ASN A 103 1.15 -10.61 -7.81
N ASN A 104 -0.13 -10.80 -8.18
CA ASN A 104 -0.64 -12.09 -8.66
C ASN A 104 -0.57 -12.25 -10.19
N THR A 105 0.01 -11.29 -10.91
CA THR A 105 0.13 -11.37 -12.38
C THR A 105 1.43 -12.04 -12.81
N GLN A 106 1.67 -13.26 -12.33
CA GLN A 106 2.55 -14.25 -12.99
C GLN A 106 2.42 -15.64 -12.36
N ASN A 107 1.23 -16.02 -11.90
CA ASN A 107 0.91 -17.44 -11.93
C ASN A 107 0.38 -17.71 -13.32
N GLU A 108 1.27 -18.13 -14.23
CA GLU A 108 0.82 -18.92 -15.37
C GLU A 108 -0.04 -20.04 -14.78
N THR A 109 -1.36 -19.94 -14.93
CA THR A 109 -2.19 -21.12 -14.82
C THR A 109 -1.58 -22.11 -15.81
N PRO A 110 -1.14 -23.32 -15.39
CA PRO A 110 -0.80 -24.34 -16.36
C PRO A 110 -2.08 -24.49 -17.17
N LYS A 111 -2.07 -24.05 -18.44
CA LYS A 111 -3.09 -24.46 -19.38
C LYS A 111 -2.95 -25.96 -19.43
N ILE A 112 -3.80 -26.65 -18.67
CA ILE A 112 -4.00 -28.08 -18.84
C ILE A 112 -4.42 -28.21 -20.30
N LYS A 113 -3.48 -28.62 -21.15
CA LYS A 113 -3.79 -29.01 -22.52
C LYS A 113 -4.54 -30.33 -22.42
N THR A 114 -5.81 -30.28 -22.09
CA THR A 114 -6.75 -31.38 -22.31
C THR A 114 -7.10 -31.41 -23.80
N GLU A 115 -6.10 -31.65 -24.63
CA GLU A 115 -6.29 -32.22 -25.95
C GLU A 115 -5.56 -33.55 -25.91
N LEU A 116 -6.27 -34.60 -25.48
CA LEU A 116 -5.80 -35.96 -25.71
C LEU A 116 -5.69 -36.11 -27.24
N SER A 117 -4.48 -36.34 -27.73
CA SER A 117 -4.25 -36.55 -29.17
C SER A 117 -5.19 -37.63 -29.68
N ALA A 118 -5.80 -37.43 -30.84
CA ALA A 118 -6.70 -38.39 -31.47
C ALA A 118 -6.05 -39.78 -31.58
N ASP A 119 -4.74 -39.84 -31.79
CA ASP A 119 -4.00 -41.10 -31.85
C ASP A 119 -3.95 -41.83 -30.49
N PHE A 120 -3.89 -41.09 -29.39
CA PHE A 120 -3.91 -41.66 -28.04
C PHE A 120 -5.30 -42.21 -27.69
N ILE A 121 -6.37 -41.51 -28.12
CA ILE A 121 -7.74 -41.99 -27.96
C ILE A 121 -7.93 -43.29 -28.75
N ARG A 122 -7.51 -43.32 -30.02
CA ARG A 122 -7.58 -44.52 -30.86
C ARG A 122 -6.78 -45.69 -30.30
N GLN A 123 -5.65 -45.41 -29.66
CA GLN A 123 -4.86 -46.45 -29.01
C GLN A 123 -5.60 -47.06 -27.81
N ILE A 124 -6.24 -46.24 -26.97
CA ILE A 124 -7.07 -46.73 -25.85
C ILE A 124 -8.25 -47.56 -26.37
N GLU A 125 -8.94 -47.06 -27.40
CA GLU A 125 -10.11 -47.72 -27.98
C GLU A 125 -9.74 -49.11 -28.52
N ARG A 126 -8.60 -49.24 -29.19
CA ARG A 126 -8.15 -50.51 -29.75
C ARG A 126 -7.56 -51.46 -28.70
N GLU A 127 -6.70 -50.98 -27.83
CA GLU A 127 -5.94 -51.85 -26.90
C GLU A 127 -6.72 -52.23 -25.65
N ILE A 128 -7.61 -51.35 -25.18
CA ILE A 128 -8.35 -51.56 -23.92
C ILE A 128 -9.82 -51.89 -24.19
N LEU A 129 -10.46 -51.19 -25.12
CA LEU A 129 -11.89 -51.38 -25.40
C LEU A 129 -12.17 -52.37 -26.53
N GLY A 130 -11.15 -52.73 -27.32
CA GLY A 130 -11.26 -53.67 -28.44
C GLY A 130 -12.14 -53.16 -29.59
N ILE A 131 -12.26 -51.83 -29.71
CA ILE A 131 -13.04 -51.17 -30.75
C ILE A 131 -12.07 -50.81 -31.89
N GLU A 132 -12.35 -51.31 -33.10
CA GLU A 132 -11.62 -50.93 -34.34
C GLU A 132 -12.27 -49.74 -35.05
#